data_AF-Q67ZK3-F1
#
_entry.id   AF-Q67ZK3-F1
#
_cell.length_a   1.000
_cell.length_b   1.000
_cell.length_c   1.000
_cell.angle_alpha   90.00
_cell.angle_beta   90.00
_cell.angle_gamma   90.00
#
_symmetry.space_group_name_H-M   'P 1'
#
loop_
_entity.id
_entity.type
_entity.pdbx_description
1 polymer ?
#
loop_
_entity_poly.entity_id
_entity_poly.type
_entity_poly.pdbx_seq_one_letter_code
_entity_poly.pdbx_strand_id
1 'polypeptide(L)'
;MAHGGYAKRRDSEPKQTAGSSRRSKVLRVEKKPKTVSIKNQMRSVERFLRKDLPPEVRESLVEKLEDLKKQQDAHARLAVERKIFFRNRKIKFFERRKIERSVRRLEKLQRTSSAHVGDVDKAEQLSKLKEDLEYVRFFPKNEKYVSLFTGAEDSEVIEKRGKMRQQIKANIIVAAASGKELEETGSEMMVFWTLVMMISLIKGVQAMKQTQMMN
;
A
#
# COMPACT_ATOMS: atom_id res chain seq x y z
N MET A 1 -4.54 17.03 53.00
CA MET A 1 -4.77 16.92 51.54
C MET A 1 -4.83 15.44 51.19
N ALA A 2 -5.89 15.01 50.51
CA ALA A 2 -6.30 13.61 50.39
C ALA A 2 -5.34 12.77 49.51
N HIS A 3 -4.90 11.62 50.05
CA HIS A 3 -4.19 10.58 49.29
C HIS A 3 -5.21 9.81 48.42
N GLY A 4 -5.01 9.81 47.11
CA GLY A 4 -5.83 9.08 46.14
C GLY A 4 -5.69 7.56 46.31
N GLY A 5 -6.76 6.91 46.74
CA GLY A 5 -6.82 5.48 46.99
C GLY A 5 -6.78 4.65 45.72
N TYR A 6 -5.75 3.82 45.59
CA TYR A 6 -5.77 2.61 44.76
C TYR A 6 -6.65 1.55 45.45
N ALA A 7 -7.95 1.57 45.15
CA ALA A 7 -8.89 0.59 45.67
C ALA A 7 -9.33 -0.41 44.58
N LYS A 8 -8.80 -1.62 44.73
CA LYS A 8 -9.47 -2.92 44.50
C LYS A 8 -9.78 -3.36 43.07
N ARG A 9 -8.96 -4.34 42.66
CA ARG A 9 -9.28 -5.47 41.78
C ARG A 9 -10.72 -5.99 42.00
N ARG A 10 -11.47 -6.17 40.91
CA ARG A 10 -12.46 -7.24 40.77
C ARG A 10 -12.26 -7.87 39.40
N ASP A 11 -11.69 -9.06 39.43
CA ASP A 11 -11.69 -10.00 38.32
C ASP A 11 -13.15 -10.39 38.04
N SER A 12 -13.69 -9.96 36.90
CA SER A 12 -14.98 -10.43 36.42
C SER A 12 -14.74 -11.68 35.58
N GLU A 13 -14.90 -12.85 36.18
CA GLU A 13 -14.97 -14.13 35.47
C GLU A 13 -16.11 -14.14 34.43
N PRO A 14 -15.94 -14.83 33.29
CA PRO A 14 -16.94 -14.88 32.24
C PRO A 14 -18.07 -15.84 32.64
N LYS A 15 -19.26 -15.29 32.90
CA LYS A 15 -20.48 -16.10 33.05
C LYS A 15 -20.82 -16.80 31.74
N GLN A 16 -20.59 -18.11 31.73
CA GLN A 16 -21.22 -19.04 30.80
C GLN A 16 -22.72 -19.07 31.10
N THR A 17 -23.55 -18.57 30.18
CA THR A 17 -24.97 -18.91 30.14
C THR A 17 -25.29 -19.44 28.74
N ALA A 18 -25.51 -20.76 28.71
CA ALA A 18 -26.03 -21.48 27.59
C ALA A 18 -27.44 -21.01 27.21
N GLY A 19 -27.76 -21.09 25.91
CA GLY A 19 -29.12 -21.31 25.44
C GLY A 19 -29.99 -20.07 25.23
N SER A 20 -29.85 -19.41 24.09
CA SER A 20 -30.98 -19.07 23.21
C SER A 20 -30.45 -18.29 22.00
N SER A 21 -29.86 -19.02 21.06
CA SER A 21 -29.64 -18.53 19.70
C SER A 21 -31.01 -18.23 19.06
N ARG A 22 -31.53 -17.02 19.27
CA ARG A 22 -32.50 -16.39 18.37
C ARG A 22 -31.75 -16.08 17.09
N ARG A 23 -31.53 -17.12 16.29
CA ARG A 23 -31.08 -17.02 14.91
C ARG A 23 -32.21 -16.36 14.15
N SER A 24 -32.19 -15.03 14.08
CA SER A 24 -32.97 -14.29 13.11
C SER A 24 -32.78 -14.99 11.76
N LYS A 25 -33.90 -15.37 11.13
CA LYS A 25 -34.00 -15.90 9.77
C LYS A 25 -33.51 -14.82 8.79
N VAL A 26 -32.23 -14.50 8.86
CA VAL A 26 -31.55 -13.63 7.90
C VAL A 26 -31.36 -14.48 6.66
N LEU A 27 -32.02 -14.04 5.59
CA LEU A 27 -31.86 -14.44 4.20
C LEU A 27 -30.56 -15.20 3.98
N ARG A 28 -30.69 -16.47 3.62
CA ARG A 28 -29.59 -17.38 3.31
C ARG A 28 -28.87 -16.82 2.09
N VAL A 29 -27.89 -15.95 2.31
CA VAL A 29 -26.91 -15.58 1.28
C VAL A 29 -26.22 -16.90 0.91
N GLU A 30 -26.49 -17.40 -0.29
CA GLU A 30 -25.83 -18.56 -0.87
C GLU A 30 -24.32 -18.39 -0.68
N LYS A 31 -23.73 -19.26 0.16
CA LYS A 31 -22.30 -19.19 0.46
C LYS A 31 -21.57 -19.56 -0.81
N LYS A 32 -20.89 -18.58 -1.43
CA LYS A 32 -20.04 -18.81 -2.60
C LYS A 32 -19.12 -20.02 -2.35
N PRO A 33 -18.95 -20.92 -3.33
CA PRO A 33 -18.11 -22.10 -3.16
C PRO A 33 -16.70 -21.68 -2.74
N LYS A 34 -16.16 -22.36 -1.73
CA LYS A 34 -14.81 -22.07 -1.22
C LYS A 34 -13.80 -22.43 -2.30
N THR A 35 -13.07 -21.45 -2.80
CA THR A 35 -11.95 -21.71 -3.71
C THR A 35 -10.82 -22.38 -2.93
N VAL A 36 -10.35 -23.53 -3.42
CA VAL A 36 -9.27 -24.28 -2.78
C VAL A 36 -7.95 -23.50 -2.95
N SER A 37 -7.10 -23.46 -1.93
CA SER A 37 -5.79 -22.80 -2.01
C SER A 37 -4.91 -23.36 -3.14
N ILE A 38 -4.14 -22.50 -3.83
CA ILE A 38 -3.20 -22.88 -4.90
C ILE A 38 -2.28 -24.03 -4.47
N LYS A 39 -1.73 -23.97 -3.25
CA LYS A 39 -0.88 -25.04 -2.68
C LYS A 39 -1.62 -26.38 -2.53
N ASN A 40 -2.92 -26.36 -2.28
CA ASN A 40 -3.73 -27.58 -2.22
C ASN A 40 -4.01 -28.11 -3.62
N GLN A 41 -4.26 -27.22 -4.58
CA GLN A 41 -4.46 -27.59 -5.98
C GLN A 41 -3.20 -28.26 -6.56
N MET A 42 -2.01 -27.68 -6.33
CA MET A 42 -0.72 -28.27 -6.72
C MET A 42 -0.55 -29.67 -6.12
N ARG A 43 -0.69 -29.81 -4.80
CA ARG A 43 -0.59 -31.11 -4.12
C ARG A 43 -1.59 -32.12 -4.64
N SER A 44 -2.80 -31.70 -5.00
CA SER A 44 -3.82 -32.57 -5.57
C SER A 44 -3.41 -33.08 -6.96
N VAL A 45 -2.89 -32.19 -7.82
CA VAL A 45 -2.43 -32.55 -9.17
C VAL A 45 -1.19 -33.44 -9.10
N GLU A 46 -0.21 -33.11 -8.25
CA GLU A 46 0.98 -33.94 -8.01
C GLU A 46 0.61 -35.35 -7.53
N ARG A 47 -0.33 -35.46 -6.58
CA ARG A 47 -0.81 -36.77 -6.11
C ARG A 47 -1.52 -37.55 -7.22
N PHE A 48 -2.24 -36.86 -8.10
CA PHE A 48 -2.94 -37.51 -9.21
C PHE A 48 -1.95 -38.02 -10.26
N LEU A 49 -0.91 -37.24 -10.59
CA LEU A 49 0.17 -37.63 -11.51
C LEU A 49 1.01 -38.84 -11.07
N ARG A 50 0.96 -39.22 -9.78
CA ARG A 50 1.63 -40.43 -9.26
C ARG A 50 0.91 -41.74 -9.63
N LYS A 51 -0.33 -41.66 -10.13
CA LYS A 51 -1.08 -42.85 -10.58
C LYS A 51 -0.72 -43.18 -12.02
N ASP A 52 -1.20 -44.34 -12.48
CA ASP A 52 -1.20 -44.69 -13.90
C ASP A 52 -2.35 -43.97 -14.61
N LEU A 53 -2.01 -43.15 -15.59
CA LEU A 53 -2.95 -42.34 -16.37
C LEU A 53 -2.65 -42.47 -17.86
N PRO A 54 -3.67 -42.31 -18.72
CA PRO A 54 -3.47 -42.14 -20.15
C PRO A 54 -2.52 -40.96 -20.44
N PRO A 55 -1.70 -41.05 -21.50
CA PRO A 55 -0.67 -40.06 -21.80
C PRO A 55 -1.25 -38.66 -21.99
N GLU A 56 -2.36 -38.53 -22.72
CA GLU A 56 -3.05 -37.24 -22.96
C GLU A 56 -3.50 -36.56 -21.65
N VAL A 57 -4.08 -37.33 -20.72
CA VAL A 57 -4.51 -36.81 -19.42
C VAL A 57 -3.30 -36.42 -18.57
N ARG A 58 -2.21 -37.18 -18.64
CA ARG A 58 -0.97 -36.87 -17.94
C ARG A 58 -0.37 -35.55 -18.43
N GLU A 59 -0.32 -35.32 -19.74
CA GLU A 59 0.19 -34.08 -20.34
C GLU A 59 -0.58 -32.85 -19.86
N SER A 60 -1.92 -32.88 -19.95
CA SER A 60 -2.76 -31.76 -19.49
C SER A 60 -2.61 -31.45 -17.99
N LEU A 61 -2.39 -32.47 -17.16
CA LEU A 61 -2.15 -32.29 -15.72
C LEU A 61 -0.76 -31.71 -15.44
N VAL A 62 0.25 -32.08 -16.22
CA VAL A 62 1.59 -31.50 -16.12
C VAL A 62 1.55 -30.02 -16.51
N GLU A 63 0.88 -29.68 -17.62
CA GLU A 63 0.69 -28.28 -18.02
C GLU A 63 -0.03 -27.47 -16.93
N LYS A 64 -1.13 -28.00 -16.40
CA LYS A 64 -1.86 -27.38 -15.29
C LYS A 64 -0.99 -27.19 -14.05
N LEU A 65 -0.13 -28.16 -13.74
CA LEU A 65 0.78 -28.08 -12.61
C LEU A 65 1.83 -26.98 -12.81
N GLU A 66 2.36 -26.84 -14.02
CA GLU A 66 3.28 -25.75 -14.36
C GLU A 66 2.61 -24.37 -14.24
N ASP A 67 1.37 -24.23 -14.68
CA ASP A 67 0.64 -22.97 -14.51
C ASP A 67 0.36 -22.63 -13.05
N LEU A 68 0.02 -23.64 -12.23
CA LEU A 68 -0.14 -23.45 -10.79
C LEU A 68 1.17 -23.04 -10.10
N LYS A 69 2.32 -23.57 -10.55
CA LYS A 69 3.64 -23.13 -10.08
C LYS A 69 3.91 -21.68 -10.45
N LYS A 70 3.69 -21.27 -11.71
CA LYS A 70 3.82 -19.87 -12.15
C LYS A 70 2.96 -18.92 -11.30
N GLN A 71 1.72 -19.31 -11.01
CA GLN A 71 0.83 -18.53 -10.14
C GLN A 71 1.35 -18.43 -8.71
N GLN A 72 1.87 -19.54 -8.16
CA GLN A 72 2.45 -19.59 -6.82
C GLN A 72 3.68 -18.68 -6.70
N ASP A 73 4.53 -18.64 -7.73
CA ASP A 73 5.71 -17.77 -7.80
C ASP A 73 5.32 -16.30 -7.92
N ALA A 74 4.34 -15.97 -8.77
CA ALA A 74 3.79 -14.62 -8.86
C ALA A 74 3.24 -14.15 -7.51
N HIS A 75 2.51 -15.01 -6.79
CA HIS A 75 1.99 -14.68 -5.46
C HIS A 75 3.11 -14.49 -4.42
N ALA A 76 4.18 -15.28 -4.51
CA ALA A 76 5.35 -15.14 -3.64
C ALA A 76 6.09 -13.80 -3.91
N ARG A 77 6.30 -13.45 -5.17
CA ARG A 77 6.89 -12.16 -5.59
C ARG A 77 6.06 -10.98 -5.05
N LEU A 78 4.75 -10.98 -5.30
CA LEU A 78 3.84 -9.95 -4.79
C LEU A 78 3.80 -9.89 -3.26
N ALA A 79 3.99 -11.01 -2.56
CA ALA A 79 4.07 -11.01 -1.09
C ALA A 79 5.34 -10.32 -0.59
N VAL A 80 6.48 -10.51 -1.26
CA VAL A 80 7.75 -9.81 -0.94
C VAL A 80 7.62 -8.31 -1.22
N GLU A 81 7.12 -7.94 -2.40
CA GLU A 81 6.89 -6.54 -2.77
C GLU A 81 5.97 -5.84 -1.78
N ARG A 82 4.88 -6.49 -1.36
CA ARG A 82 3.98 -5.94 -0.33
C ARG A 82 4.70 -5.68 0.99
N LYS A 83 5.57 -6.59 1.44
CA LYS A 83 6.36 -6.38 2.68
C LYS A 83 7.29 -5.17 2.56
N ILE A 84 7.99 -5.03 1.43
CA ILE A 84 8.88 -3.91 1.16
C ILE A 84 8.08 -2.60 1.10
N PHE A 85 6.95 -2.60 0.40
CA PHE A 85 6.04 -1.47 0.32
C PHE A 85 5.58 -1.02 1.71
N PHE A 86 5.06 -1.92 2.56
CA PHE A 86 4.61 -1.56 3.90
C PHE A 86 5.73 -0.99 4.77
N ARG A 87 6.96 -1.53 4.67
CA ARG A 87 8.13 -1.01 5.37
C ARG A 87 8.46 0.42 4.93
N ASN A 88 8.44 0.68 3.63
CA ASN A 88 8.79 1.98 3.07
C ASN A 88 7.65 3.01 3.19
N ARG A 89 6.40 2.57 3.28
CA ARG A 89 5.19 3.42 3.22
C ARG A 89 5.24 4.57 4.22
N LYS A 90 5.55 4.26 5.49
CA LYS A 90 5.51 5.25 6.57
C LYS A 90 6.60 6.29 6.41
N ILE A 91 7.84 5.87 6.13
CA ILE A 91 8.96 6.81 5.97
C ILE A 91 8.77 7.71 4.75
N LYS A 92 8.40 7.15 3.58
CA LYS A 92 8.10 7.92 2.37
C LYS A 92 6.99 8.96 2.60
N PHE A 93 5.95 8.61 3.34
CA PHE A 93 4.86 9.53 3.67
C PHE A 93 5.35 10.76 4.47
N PHE A 94 6.16 10.55 5.51
CA PHE A 94 6.67 11.66 6.32
C PHE A 94 7.66 12.54 5.56
N GLU A 95 8.54 11.94 4.77
CA GLU A 95 9.49 12.69 3.94
C GLU A 95 8.77 13.50 2.87
N ARG A 96 7.83 12.89 2.13
CA ARG A 96 6.97 13.60 1.17
C ARG A 96 6.29 14.80 1.82
N ARG A 97 5.61 14.60 2.96
CA ARG A 97 4.94 15.69 3.68
C ARG A 97 5.91 16.77 4.17
N LYS A 98 7.14 16.43 4.53
CA LYS A 98 8.17 17.41 4.95
C LYS A 98 8.60 18.26 3.74
N ILE A 99 8.82 17.63 2.59
CA ILE A 99 9.21 18.30 1.34
C ILE A 99 8.07 19.22 0.86
N GLU A 100 6.84 18.69 0.76
CA GLU A 100 5.67 19.47 0.32
C GLU A 100 5.43 20.71 1.20
N ARG A 101 5.58 20.58 2.52
CA ARG A 101 5.48 21.73 3.43
C ARG A 101 6.59 22.76 3.18
N SER A 102 7.80 22.30 2.89
CA SER A 102 8.95 23.19 2.65
C SER A 102 8.77 23.94 1.32
N VAL A 103 8.32 23.25 0.27
CA VAL A 103 7.95 23.85 -1.02
C VAL A 103 6.89 24.93 -0.81
N ARG A 104 5.77 24.60 -0.14
CA ARG A 104 4.68 25.58 0.13
C ARG A 104 5.16 26.81 0.89
N ARG A 105 6.07 26.64 1.87
CA ARG A 105 6.64 27.76 2.65
C ARG A 105 7.52 28.64 1.76
N LEU A 106 8.42 28.06 0.98
CA LEU A 106 9.31 28.81 0.11
C LEU A 106 8.56 29.54 -1.00
N GLU A 107 7.58 28.89 -1.64
CA GLU A 107 6.74 29.57 -2.63
C GLU A 107 5.92 30.70 -2.01
N LYS A 108 5.43 30.54 -0.77
CA LYS A 108 4.73 31.63 -0.07
C LYS A 108 5.68 32.80 0.18
N LEU A 109 6.90 32.52 0.66
CA LEU A 109 7.92 33.54 0.90
C LEU A 109 8.26 34.30 -0.38
N GLN A 110 8.43 33.59 -1.51
CA GLN A 110 8.70 34.19 -2.81
C GLN A 110 7.59 35.14 -3.25
N ARG A 111 6.31 34.78 -3.05
CA ARG A 111 5.17 35.67 -3.36
C ARG A 111 5.11 36.91 -2.48
N THR A 112 5.62 36.84 -1.24
CA THR A 112 5.52 37.95 -0.26
C THR A 112 6.76 38.86 -0.21
N SER A 113 7.93 38.41 -0.67
CA SER A 113 9.15 39.23 -0.70
C SER A 113 9.27 39.96 -2.04
N SER A 114 9.40 41.29 -2.03
CA SER A 114 9.80 42.04 -3.23
C SER A 114 11.21 41.63 -3.66
N ALA A 115 11.46 41.59 -4.97
CA ALA A 115 12.66 41.03 -5.59
C ALA A 115 13.94 41.55 -4.94
N HIS A 116 14.69 40.64 -4.29
CA HIS A 116 15.98 40.92 -3.67
C HIS A 116 16.93 39.74 -3.94
N VAL A 117 18.23 39.96 -3.74
CA VAL A 117 19.35 39.05 -4.06
C VAL A 117 19.15 37.59 -3.59
N GLY A 118 18.35 37.36 -2.54
CA GLY A 118 17.99 36.01 -2.07
C GLY A 118 16.93 35.26 -2.90
N ASP A 119 16.46 35.75 -4.04
CA ASP A 119 15.50 35.04 -4.90
C ASP A 119 16.16 33.90 -5.70
N VAL A 120 17.43 34.07 -6.09
CA VAL A 120 18.21 33.02 -6.77
C VAL A 120 18.42 31.83 -5.84
N ASP A 121 18.85 32.06 -4.60
CA ASP A 121 19.02 31.00 -3.59
C ASP A 121 17.70 30.27 -3.30
N LYS A 122 16.58 30.99 -3.24
CA LYS A 122 15.24 30.40 -3.05
C LYS A 122 14.83 29.53 -4.24
N ALA A 123 15.11 29.97 -5.46
CA ALA A 123 14.81 29.22 -6.67
C ALA A 123 15.63 27.92 -6.75
N GLU A 124 16.91 27.96 -6.38
CA GLU A 124 17.75 26.77 -6.27
C GLU A 124 17.26 25.80 -5.20
N GLN A 125 16.87 26.31 -4.03
CA GLN A 125 16.28 25.50 -2.96
C GLN A 125 14.97 24.84 -3.40
N LEU A 126 14.11 25.57 -4.12
CA LEU A 126 12.88 25.03 -4.69
C LEU A 126 13.17 23.94 -5.72
N SER A 127 14.17 24.12 -6.58
CA SER A 127 14.60 23.11 -7.55
C SER A 127 15.04 21.82 -6.85
N LYS A 128 15.91 21.92 -5.84
CA LYS A 128 16.35 20.76 -5.04
C LYS A 128 15.18 20.03 -4.38
N LEU A 129 14.23 20.77 -3.78
CA LEU A 129 13.05 20.17 -3.15
C LEU A 129 12.12 19.48 -4.16
N LYS A 130 12.03 19.97 -5.41
CA LYS A 130 11.27 19.30 -6.46
C LYS A 130 11.91 17.98 -6.86
N GLU A 131 13.23 17.94 -7.02
CA GLU A 131 13.95 16.68 -7.26
C GLU A 131 13.78 15.69 -6.09
N ASP A 132 13.83 16.18 -4.85
CA ASP A 132 13.57 15.37 -3.67
C ASP A 132 12.16 14.81 -3.67
N LEU A 133 11.17 15.61 -4.08
CA LEU A 133 9.78 15.19 -4.19
C LEU A 133 9.62 14.08 -5.24
N GLU A 134 10.24 14.23 -6.41
CA GLU A 134 10.28 13.20 -7.46
C GLU A 134 10.92 11.91 -6.95
N TYR A 135 12.03 12.02 -6.23
CA TYR A 135 12.70 10.88 -5.61
C TYR A 135 11.75 10.10 -4.69
N VAL A 136 11.04 10.78 -3.79
CA VAL A 136 10.07 10.10 -2.90
C VAL A 136 8.86 9.56 -3.68
N ARG A 137 8.44 10.27 -4.72
CA ARG A 137 7.22 9.98 -5.49
C ARG A 137 7.37 8.78 -6.41
N PHE A 138 8.51 8.62 -7.02
CA PHE A 138 8.76 7.58 -8.03
C PHE A 138 9.78 6.54 -7.59
N PHE A 139 10.13 6.50 -6.29
CA PHE A 139 11.03 5.48 -5.74
C PHE A 139 10.53 4.05 -6.01
N PRO A 140 11.36 3.14 -6.55
CA PRO A 140 10.97 1.77 -6.89
C PRO A 140 10.27 1.00 -5.76
N LYS A 141 9.17 0.30 -6.07
CA LYS A 141 8.35 -0.41 -5.06
C LYS A 141 9.03 -1.67 -4.50
N ASN A 142 9.92 -2.26 -5.28
CA ASN A 142 10.64 -3.50 -4.98
C ASN A 142 11.96 -3.28 -4.21
N GLU A 143 12.39 -2.03 -4.01
CA GLU A 143 13.65 -1.72 -3.34
C GLU A 143 13.46 -1.15 -1.93
N LYS A 144 14.49 -1.27 -1.09
CA LYS A 144 14.49 -0.64 0.24
C LYS A 144 14.68 0.87 0.08
N TYR A 145 13.77 1.64 0.66
CA TYR A 145 13.85 3.10 0.60
C TYR A 145 15.10 3.64 1.33
N VAL A 146 15.81 4.55 0.67
CA VAL A 146 16.94 5.28 1.25
C VAL A 146 16.45 6.68 1.62
N SER A 147 16.33 6.93 2.92
CA SER A 147 15.85 8.19 3.52
C SER A 147 16.66 9.38 3.05
N LEU A 148 16.00 10.53 2.83
CA LEU A 148 16.67 11.79 2.47
C LEU A 148 17.13 12.58 3.71
N PHE A 149 16.43 12.45 4.84
CA PHE A 149 16.68 13.26 6.04
C PHE A 149 17.51 12.55 7.13
N THR A 150 18.08 11.37 6.85
CA THR A 150 18.93 10.61 7.77
C THR A 150 20.15 10.04 7.04
N GLY A 151 21.32 9.94 7.68
CA GLY A 151 22.55 9.48 7.01
C GLY A 151 23.01 10.43 5.91
N ALA A 152 23.12 11.72 6.23
CA ALA A 152 23.60 12.74 5.30
C ALA A 152 25.13 12.67 5.11
N GLU A 153 25.85 12.17 6.12
CA GLU A 153 27.31 12.12 6.15
C GLU A 153 27.89 10.82 5.56
N ASP A 154 27.06 9.80 5.32
CA ASP A 154 27.51 8.50 4.85
C ASP A 154 27.69 8.50 3.32
N SER A 155 28.94 8.41 2.84
CA SER A 155 29.28 8.42 1.41
C SER A 155 28.53 7.35 0.61
N GLU A 156 28.44 6.13 1.13
CA GLU A 156 27.69 5.04 0.48
C GLU A 156 26.20 5.37 0.31
N VAL A 157 25.61 6.06 1.27
CA VAL A 157 24.19 6.43 1.24
C VAL A 157 23.97 7.50 0.19
N ILE A 158 24.87 8.47 0.10
CA ILE A 158 24.86 9.52 -0.93
C ILE A 158 24.94 8.89 -2.32
N GLU A 159 25.89 7.97 -2.55
CA GLU A 159 26.03 7.28 -3.84
C GLU A 159 24.77 6.48 -4.20
N LYS A 160 24.20 5.74 -3.24
CA LYS A 160 22.96 4.98 -3.45
C LYS A 160 21.81 5.91 -3.85
N ARG A 161 21.66 7.06 -3.19
CA ARG A 161 20.65 8.07 -3.58
C ARG A 161 20.90 8.61 -4.98
N GLY A 162 22.16 8.91 -5.33
CA GLY A 162 22.54 9.40 -6.65
C GLY A 162 22.13 8.44 -7.76
N LYS A 163 22.50 7.15 -7.61
CA LYS A 163 22.11 6.08 -8.54
C LYS A 163 20.59 5.97 -8.67
N MET A 164 19.87 6.02 -7.54
CA MET A 164 18.40 5.96 -7.53
C MET A 164 17.76 7.17 -8.21
N ARG A 165 18.29 8.39 -8.03
CA ARG A 165 17.80 9.58 -8.74
C ARG A 165 17.97 9.44 -10.25
N GLN A 166 19.11 8.96 -10.71
CA GLN A 166 19.37 8.72 -12.13
C GLN A 166 18.39 7.69 -12.71
N GLN A 167 18.19 6.57 -12.00
CA GLN A 167 17.22 5.54 -12.41
C GLN A 167 15.79 6.09 -12.48
N ILE A 168 15.37 6.87 -11.49
CA ILE A 168 14.04 7.49 -11.45
C ILE A 168 13.86 8.44 -12.65
N LYS A 169 14.83 9.32 -12.91
CA LYS A 169 14.79 10.24 -14.06
C LYS A 169 14.70 9.48 -15.38
N ALA A 170 15.49 8.42 -15.56
CA ALA A 170 15.41 7.56 -16.74
C ALA A 170 14.03 6.91 -16.90
N ASN A 171 13.47 6.35 -15.81
CA ASN A 171 12.15 5.73 -15.83
C ASN A 171 11.04 6.73 -16.18
N ILE A 172 11.12 7.97 -15.70
CA ILE A 172 10.16 9.03 -16.03
C ILE A 172 10.23 9.36 -17.53
N ILE A 173 11.43 9.50 -18.09
CA ILE A 173 11.63 9.79 -19.52
C ILE A 173 11.09 8.64 -20.39
N VAL A 174 11.38 7.39 -20.02
CA VAL A 174 10.88 6.21 -20.74
C VAL A 174 9.36 6.12 -20.66
N ALA A 175 8.77 6.40 -19.48
CA ALA A 175 7.33 6.41 -19.30
C ALA A 175 6.68 7.49 -20.18
N ALA A 176 7.20 8.71 -20.15
CA ALA A 176 6.76 9.81 -21.00
C ALA A 176 6.85 9.48 -22.49
N ALA A 177 7.95 8.87 -22.96
CA ALA A 177 8.12 8.42 -24.34
C ALA A 177 7.13 7.30 -24.74
N SER A 178 6.77 6.42 -23.79
CA SER A 178 5.79 5.35 -24.01
C SER A 178 4.33 5.81 -23.94
N GLY A 179 4.07 7.08 -23.64
CA GLY A 179 2.73 7.62 -23.43
C GLY A 179 2.01 7.10 -22.17
N LYS A 180 2.73 6.41 -21.29
CA LYS A 180 2.21 5.91 -20.01
C LYS A 180 2.65 6.83 -18.89
N GLU A 181 1.71 7.33 -18.09
CA GLU A 181 2.06 8.06 -16.87
C GLU A 181 2.72 7.09 -15.87
N LEU A 182 3.88 7.48 -15.32
CA LEU A 182 4.54 6.67 -14.30
C LEU A 182 3.70 6.69 -13.03
N GLU A 183 3.21 5.53 -12.60
CA GLU A 183 2.41 5.40 -11.38
C GLU A 183 3.17 5.96 -10.16
N GLU A 184 2.54 6.91 -9.46
CA GLU A 184 3.07 7.41 -8.20
C GLU A 184 3.18 6.28 -7.18
N THR A 185 4.39 5.96 -6.76
CA THR A 185 4.67 4.89 -5.79
C THR A 185 4.21 5.20 -4.35
N GLY A 186 3.42 6.26 -4.16
CA GLY A 186 2.81 6.67 -2.89
C GLY A 186 1.34 7.08 -3.01
N SER A 187 0.75 7.08 -4.21
CA SER A 187 -0.67 7.44 -4.41
C SER A 187 -1.60 6.38 -3.85
N GLU A 188 -1.18 5.12 -3.67
CA GLU A 188 -2.03 4.03 -3.15
C GLU A 188 -2.68 4.36 -1.80
N MET A 189 -2.04 5.16 -0.94
CA MET A 189 -2.66 5.66 0.30
C MET A 189 -3.81 6.64 0.02
N MET A 190 -3.66 7.48 -1.00
CA MET A 190 -4.68 8.41 -1.47
C MET A 190 -5.78 7.65 -2.20
N VAL A 191 -5.47 6.67 -3.05
CA VAL A 191 -6.47 5.80 -3.72
C VAL A 191 -7.27 4.98 -2.71
N PHE A 192 -6.62 4.44 -1.66
CA PHE A 192 -7.32 3.72 -0.61
C PHE A 192 -8.18 4.66 0.25
N TRP A 193 -7.69 5.85 0.59
CA TRP A 193 -8.49 6.85 1.32
C TRP A 193 -9.64 7.42 0.49
N THR A 194 -9.43 7.68 -0.80
CA THR A 194 -10.49 8.13 -1.70
C THR A 194 -11.50 7.01 -1.91
N LEU A 195 -11.08 5.76 -2.08
CA LEU A 195 -11.98 4.62 -2.15
C LEU A 195 -12.78 4.44 -0.84
N VAL A 196 -12.13 4.56 0.32
CA VAL A 196 -12.80 4.51 1.62
C VAL A 196 -13.77 5.69 1.80
N MET A 197 -13.39 6.91 1.42
CA MET A 197 -14.29 8.08 1.42
C MET A 197 -15.46 7.90 0.47
N MET A 198 -15.23 7.40 -0.75
CA MET A 198 -16.30 7.15 -1.72
C MET A 198 -17.26 6.07 -1.24
N ILE A 199 -16.75 4.97 -0.67
CA ILE A 199 -17.59 3.94 -0.07
C ILE A 199 -18.39 4.51 1.11
N SER A 200 -17.79 5.37 1.93
CA SER A 200 -18.49 6.05 3.04
C SER A 200 -19.58 7.00 2.53
N LEU A 201 -19.32 7.74 1.44
CA LEU A 201 -20.26 8.66 0.83
C LEU A 201 -21.46 7.90 0.21
N ILE A 202 -21.20 6.80 -0.50
CA ILE A 202 -22.23 5.93 -1.08
C ILE A 202 -23.11 5.34 0.02
N LYS A 203 -22.50 4.84 1.11
CA LYS A 203 -23.25 4.32 2.28
C LYS A 203 -24.08 5.41 2.95
N GLY A 204 -23.57 6.63 3.06
CA GLY A 204 -24.31 7.78 3.62
C GLY A 204 -25.52 8.17 2.76
N VAL A 205 -25.36 8.20 1.43
CA VAL A 205 -26.46 8.48 0.49
C VAL A 205 -27.54 7.38 0.53
N GLN A 206 -27.14 6.11 0.66
CA GLN A 206 -28.06 4.99 0.73
C GLN A 206 -28.84 4.96 2.06
N ALA A 207 -28.21 5.36 3.17
CA ALA A 207 -28.89 5.54 4.45
C ALA A 207 -29.95 6.65 4.40
N MET A 208 -29.64 7.81 3.79
CA MET A 208 -30.60 8.90 3.61
C MET A 208 -31.80 8.53 2.74
N LYS A 209 -31.59 7.74 1.68
CA LYS A 209 -32.70 7.25 0.83
C LYS A 209 -33.61 6.26 1.58
N GLN A 210 -33.08 5.48 2.52
CA GLN A 210 -33.90 4.57 3.32
C GLN A 210 -34.74 5.32 4.37
N THR A 211 -34.22 6.38 5.00
CA THR A 211 -35.00 7.19 5.94
C THR A 211 -36.12 8.00 5.28
N GLN A 212 -35.94 8.45 4.03
CA GLN A 212 -37.00 9.14 3.26
C GLN A 212 -38.13 8.21 2.78
N MET A 213 -37.87 6.89 2.71
CA MET A 213 -38.88 5.89 2.31
C MET A 213 -39.65 5.30 3.49
N MET A 214 -39.31 5.69 4.73
CA MET A 214 -39.92 5.21 5.97
C MET A 214 -40.75 6.29 6.70
N ASN A 215 -40.87 7.48 6.10
CA ASN A 215 -41.73 8.58 6.57
C ASN A 215 -42.91 8.80 5.63
#